data_AF-R7FY65-F1
#
_entry.id   AF-R7FY65-F1
#
_cell.length_a   1.000
_cell.length_b   1.000
_cell.length_c   1.000
_cell.angle_alpha   90.00
_cell.angle_beta   90.00
_cell.angle_gamma   90.00
#
_symmetry.space_group_name_H-M   'P 1'
#
loop_
_entity.id
_entity.type
_entity.pdbx_description
1 polymer ?
#
loop_
_entity_poly.entity_id
_entity_poly.type
_entity_poly.pdbx_seq_one_letter_code
_entity_poly.pdbx_strand_id
1 'polypeptide(L)'
;MRKRIAAMIAAIIMVALTVVLCSCESKSAKLIPVNEYDNPKMDQAVASEIKTAYFKKLSDGNLTDKGSVYSPQSPSDLFIMCYYGNFSGCEAVMIGGDGINYTEAYRPVYVAGYEIVFPSGQPLYMYKEGKFYLVKEAYDAGVITKNDVCELAEIFALLTEND
;
A
#
# COMPACT_ATOMS: atom_id res chain seq x y z
N MET A 1 0.51 43.77 31.16
CA MET A 1 -0.16 42.51 31.51
C MET A 1 -1.16 42.03 30.44
N ARG A 2 -2.09 42.87 29.96
CA ARG A 2 -3.11 42.50 28.95
C ARG A 2 -2.57 42.01 27.58
N LYS A 3 -1.46 42.56 27.08
CA LYS A 3 -0.85 42.14 25.79
C LYS A 3 -0.21 40.73 25.82
N ARG A 4 0.25 40.27 26.99
CA ARG A 4 0.85 38.92 27.15
C ARG A 4 -0.22 37.83 27.26
N ILE A 5 -1.38 38.17 27.85
CA ILE A 5 -2.53 37.26 27.96
C ILE A 5 -3.18 37.04 26.58
N ALA A 6 -3.30 38.09 25.76
CA ALA A 6 -3.83 37.96 24.40
C ALA A 6 -2.95 37.08 23.48
N ALA A 7 -1.62 37.18 23.60
CA ALA A 7 -0.70 36.33 22.84
C ALA A 7 -0.72 34.86 23.29
N MET A 8 -0.87 34.59 24.59
CA MET A 8 -1.04 33.23 25.11
C MET A 8 -2.36 32.59 24.65
N ILE A 9 -3.47 33.34 24.65
CA ILE A 9 -4.77 32.83 24.21
C ILE A 9 -4.75 32.52 22.70
N ALA A 10 -4.11 33.37 21.88
CA ALA A 10 -3.95 33.11 20.45
C ALA A 10 -3.08 31.87 20.16
N ALA A 11 -2.02 31.63 20.95
CA ALA A 11 -1.18 30.44 20.82
C ALA A 11 -1.92 29.16 21.23
N ILE A 12 -2.73 29.19 22.29
CA ILE A 12 -3.52 28.03 22.75
C ILE A 12 -4.63 27.69 21.73
N ILE A 13 -5.26 28.69 21.10
CA ILE A 13 -6.26 28.45 20.05
C ILE A 13 -5.62 27.88 18.78
N MET A 14 -4.41 28.32 18.40
CA MET A 14 -3.66 27.75 17.26
C MET A 14 -3.18 26.30 17.49
N VAL A 15 -2.80 25.96 18.73
CA VAL A 15 -2.42 24.58 19.08
C VAL A 15 -3.67 23.69 19.16
N ALA A 16 -4.81 24.19 19.63
CA ALA A 16 -6.06 23.45 19.60
C ALA A 16 -6.61 23.25 18.17
N LEU A 17 -6.45 24.23 17.27
CA LEU A 17 -6.89 24.11 15.88
C LEU A 17 -6.05 23.13 15.05
N THR A 18 -4.78 22.90 15.42
CA THR A 18 -3.92 21.95 14.72
C THR A 18 -4.14 20.50 15.15
N VAL A 19 -4.64 20.26 16.37
CA VAL A 19 -4.99 18.92 16.85
C VAL A 19 -6.36 18.45 16.31
N VAL A 20 -7.25 19.37 15.93
CA VAL A 20 -8.63 19.05 15.49
C VAL A 20 -8.76 18.70 13.99
N LEU A 21 -7.70 18.84 13.19
CA LEU A 21 -7.72 18.46 11.75
C LEU A 21 -7.05 17.12 11.43
N CYS A 22 -6.68 16.34 12.45
CA CYS A 22 -6.16 14.99 12.29
C CYS A 22 -6.96 13.96 13.10
N SER A 23 -8.26 14.19 13.27
CA SER A 23 -9.20 13.10 13.53
C SER A 23 -9.51 12.43 12.21
N CYS A 24 -8.57 11.60 11.73
CA CYS A 24 -8.93 10.47 10.89
C CYS A 24 -9.90 9.66 11.76
N GLU A 25 -11.21 9.82 11.56
CA GLU A 25 -12.20 8.98 12.22
C GLU A 25 -11.91 7.56 11.76
N SER A 26 -11.21 6.80 12.60
CA SER A 26 -10.91 5.40 12.36
C SER A 26 -12.24 4.66 12.24
N LYS A 27 -12.74 4.54 11.01
CA LYS A 27 -13.77 3.57 10.68
C LYS A 27 -13.18 2.23 11.06
N SER A 28 -13.73 1.63 12.12
CA SER A 28 -13.41 0.28 12.59
C SER A 28 -13.14 -0.63 11.39
N ALA A 29 -11.85 -0.85 11.09
CA ALA A 29 -11.44 -1.69 9.99
C ALA A 29 -11.93 -3.10 10.32
N LYS A 30 -12.91 -3.57 9.54
CA LYS A 30 -13.48 -4.89 9.71
C LYS A 30 -12.41 -5.89 9.32
N LEU A 31 -11.78 -6.50 10.32
CA LEU A 31 -10.74 -7.54 10.20
C LEU A 31 -11.07 -8.49 9.05
N ILE A 32 -10.20 -8.54 8.04
CA ILE A 32 -10.30 -9.53 6.96
C ILE A 32 -9.43 -10.72 7.37
N PRO A 33 -10.01 -11.93 7.54
CA PRO A 33 -9.24 -13.10 7.94
C PRO A 33 -8.20 -13.48 6.89
N VAL A 34 -7.03 -13.87 7.36
CA VAL A 34 -5.74 -14.08 6.65
C VAL A 34 -5.74 -15.29 5.70
N ASN A 35 -6.90 -15.86 5.35
CA ASN A 35 -6.99 -17.24 4.82
C ASN A 35 -7.67 -17.37 3.45
N GLU A 36 -8.03 -16.28 2.76
CA GLU A 36 -8.57 -16.34 1.39
C GLU A 36 -7.49 -16.01 0.35
N TYR A 37 -6.43 -16.83 0.28
CA TYR A 37 -5.40 -16.73 -0.78
C TYR A 37 -5.97 -16.95 -2.19
N ASP A 38 -7.16 -17.57 -2.32
CA ASP A 38 -7.81 -17.86 -3.60
C ASP A 38 -8.98 -16.93 -3.97
N ASN A 39 -9.33 -15.95 -3.14
CA ASN A 39 -10.41 -15.02 -3.49
C ASN A 39 -10.20 -13.63 -2.88
N PRO A 40 -9.28 -12.81 -3.44
CA PRO A 40 -9.25 -11.40 -3.07
C PRO A 40 -10.65 -10.82 -3.31
N LYS A 41 -11.11 -9.92 -2.43
CA LYS A 41 -12.32 -9.10 -2.63
C LYS A 41 -12.15 -8.11 -3.78
N MET A 42 -11.67 -8.59 -4.91
CA MET A 42 -11.31 -7.88 -6.12
C MET A 42 -12.10 -8.50 -7.27
N ASP A 43 -12.55 -7.65 -8.18
CA ASP A 43 -13.16 -8.10 -9.42
C ASP A 43 -12.18 -8.95 -10.26
N GLN A 44 -12.65 -10.08 -10.79
CA GLN A 44 -11.78 -11.02 -11.50
C GLN A 44 -11.24 -10.46 -12.82
N ALA A 45 -11.95 -9.54 -13.47
CA ALA A 45 -11.44 -8.86 -14.66
C ALA A 45 -10.31 -7.89 -14.28
N VAL A 46 -10.45 -7.16 -13.18
CA VAL A 46 -9.38 -6.30 -12.62
C VAL A 46 -8.15 -7.13 -12.24
N ALA A 47 -8.35 -8.28 -11.57
CA ALA A 47 -7.25 -9.19 -11.23
C ALA A 47 -6.54 -9.71 -12.49
N SER A 48 -7.29 -10.07 -13.54
CA SER A 48 -6.74 -10.51 -14.82
C SER A 48 -5.94 -9.41 -15.53
N GLU A 49 -6.43 -8.17 -15.48
CA GLU A 49 -5.75 -6.99 -16.01
C GLU A 49 -4.41 -6.75 -15.29
N ILE A 50 -4.43 -6.75 -13.95
CA ILE A 50 -3.23 -6.59 -13.12
C ILE A 50 -2.20 -7.67 -13.43
N LYS A 51 -2.60 -8.94 -13.48
CA LYS A 51 -1.69 -10.05 -13.80
C LYS A 51 -1.07 -9.89 -15.19
N THR A 52 -1.87 -9.49 -16.18
CA THR A 52 -1.39 -9.24 -17.54
C THR A 52 -0.37 -8.10 -17.58
N ALA A 53 -0.65 -7.00 -16.89
CA ALA A 53 0.25 -5.86 -16.81
C ALA A 53 1.55 -6.21 -16.07
N TYR A 54 1.46 -6.98 -14.98
CA TYR A 54 2.62 -7.39 -14.19
C TYR A 54 3.52 -8.37 -14.96
N PHE A 55 2.93 -9.32 -15.67
CA PHE A 55 3.66 -10.23 -16.55
C PHE A 55 4.48 -9.47 -17.62
N LYS A 56 3.88 -8.42 -18.21
CA LYS A 56 4.60 -7.52 -19.11
C LYS A 56 5.75 -6.78 -18.41
N LYS A 57 5.51 -6.26 -17.19
CA LYS A 57 6.54 -5.59 -16.37
C LYS A 57 7.73 -6.50 -16.08
N LEU A 58 7.51 -7.78 -15.78
CA LEU A 58 8.59 -8.77 -15.56
C LEU A 58 9.44 -8.95 -16.83
N SER A 59 8.78 -9.04 -17.99
CA SER A 59 9.43 -9.19 -19.30
C SER A 59 10.29 -7.99 -19.69
N ASP A 60 9.79 -6.77 -19.41
CA ASP A 60 10.47 -5.51 -19.72
C ASP A 60 11.63 -5.20 -18.76
N GLY A 61 11.52 -5.65 -17.51
CA GLY A 61 12.44 -5.26 -16.43
C GLY A 61 13.72 -6.10 -16.30
N ASN A 62 13.88 -7.21 -17.04
CA ASN A 62 14.89 -8.25 -16.75
C ASN A 62 14.88 -8.67 -15.26
N LEU A 63 13.71 -8.62 -14.60
CA LEU A 63 13.57 -8.85 -13.14
C LEU A 63 13.58 -10.33 -12.77
N THR A 64 13.54 -11.20 -13.77
CA THR A 64 13.77 -12.64 -13.65
C THR A 64 15.06 -12.95 -14.40
N ASP A 65 15.87 -13.90 -13.93
CA ASP A 65 16.94 -14.48 -14.75
C ASP A 65 16.31 -14.99 -16.06
N LYS A 66 16.53 -14.27 -17.16
CA LYS A 66 16.01 -14.64 -18.48
C LYS A 66 16.47 -16.06 -18.80
N GLY A 67 15.55 -17.01 -18.79
CA GLY A 67 15.82 -18.44 -19.04
C GLY A 67 15.79 -19.35 -17.81
N SER A 68 15.47 -18.84 -16.61
CA SER A 68 15.10 -19.68 -15.48
C SER A 68 13.78 -20.41 -15.78
N VAL A 69 13.77 -21.74 -15.67
CA VAL A 69 12.54 -22.56 -15.80
C VAL A 69 11.51 -22.20 -14.72
N TYR A 70 11.92 -21.50 -13.68
CA TYR A 70 11.06 -21.10 -12.58
C TYR A 70 10.37 -19.75 -12.77
N SER A 71 10.63 -18.98 -13.84
CA SER A 71 9.88 -17.72 -14.04
C SER A 71 8.44 -17.99 -14.52
N PRO A 72 7.47 -17.10 -14.21
CA PRO A 72 6.15 -17.15 -14.82
C PRO A 72 6.26 -17.18 -16.35
N GLN A 73 5.54 -18.08 -17.01
CA GLN A 73 5.53 -18.23 -18.48
C GLN A 73 4.31 -17.56 -19.11
N SER A 74 3.29 -17.26 -18.31
CA SER A 74 2.06 -16.62 -18.70
C SER A 74 1.44 -15.84 -17.54
N PRO A 75 0.50 -14.91 -17.81
CA PRO A 75 -0.26 -14.25 -16.74
C PRO A 75 -1.06 -15.19 -15.83
N SER A 76 -1.36 -16.42 -16.27
CA SER A 76 -2.06 -17.41 -15.43
C SER A 76 -1.17 -18.03 -14.35
N ASP A 77 0.16 -17.92 -14.49
CA ASP A 77 1.12 -18.41 -13.48
C ASP A 77 1.32 -17.39 -12.34
N LEU A 78 0.62 -16.26 -12.42
CA LEU A 78 0.59 -15.21 -11.40
C LEU A 78 -0.70 -15.29 -10.59
N PHE A 79 -0.65 -14.84 -9.34
CA PHE A 79 -1.81 -14.69 -8.48
C PHE A 79 -1.70 -13.39 -7.66
N ILE A 80 -2.85 -12.83 -7.30
CA ILE A 80 -2.90 -11.71 -6.36
C ILE A 80 -2.74 -12.30 -4.96
N MET A 81 -1.55 -12.15 -4.39
CA MET A 81 -1.21 -12.72 -3.08
C MET A 81 -1.96 -12.00 -1.95
N CYS A 82 -2.04 -10.68 -2.05
CA CYS A 82 -2.78 -9.86 -1.11
C CYS A 82 -3.44 -8.68 -1.84
N TYR A 83 -4.66 -8.33 -1.45
CA TYR A 83 -5.37 -7.14 -1.87
C TYR A 83 -5.77 -6.30 -0.66
N TYR A 84 -5.30 -5.06 -0.62
CA TYR A 84 -5.47 -4.16 0.53
C TYR A 84 -6.54 -3.09 0.31
N GLY A 85 -7.17 -3.05 -0.88
CA GLY A 85 -8.23 -2.10 -1.21
C GLY A 85 -7.86 -1.12 -2.33
N ASN A 86 -8.79 -0.22 -2.61
CA ASN A 86 -8.65 0.84 -3.61
C ASN A 86 -8.35 2.18 -2.93
N PHE A 87 -7.30 2.87 -3.37
CA PHE A 87 -6.81 4.13 -2.81
C PHE A 87 -6.66 5.16 -3.92
N SER A 88 -7.51 6.18 -3.92
CA SER A 88 -7.58 7.18 -5.00
C SER A 88 -7.63 6.58 -6.42
N GLY A 89 -8.37 5.47 -6.58
CA GLY A 89 -8.49 4.74 -7.84
C GLY A 89 -7.31 3.82 -8.16
N CYS A 90 -6.42 3.57 -7.19
CA CYS A 90 -5.33 2.61 -7.33
C CYS A 90 -5.64 1.32 -6.57
N GLU A 91 -5.45 0.17 -7.20
CA GLU A 91 -5.54 -1.13 -6.52
C GLU A 91 -4.23 -1.42 -5.77
N ALA A 92 -4.29 -1.52 -4.44
CA ALA A 92 -3.14 -1.87 -3.61
C ALA A 92 -2.97 -3.40 -3.53
N VAL A 93 -1.96 -3.93 -4.20
CA VAL A 93 -1.77 -5.39 -4.36
C VAL A 93 -0.34 -5.85 -4.14
N MET A 94 -0.20 -7.03 -3.56
CA MET A 94 1.02 -7.83 -3.67
C MET A 94 0.76 -8.97 -4.65
N ILE A 95 1.67 -9.18 -5.60
CA ILE A 95 1.47 -10.13 -6.71
C ILE A 95 2.47 -11.25 -6.57
N GLY A 96 2.01 -12.47 -6.38
CA GLY A 96 2.84 -13.67 -6.36
C GLY A 96 2.82 -14.38 -7.70
N GLY A 97 3.65 -15.41 -7.81
CA GLY A 97 3.69 -16.31 -8.95
C GLY A 97 4.83 -17.29 -8.82
N ASP A 98 4.78 -18.35 -9.63
CA ASP A 98 5.82 -19.37 -9.62
C ASP A 98 7.20 -18.75 -9.89
N GLY A 99 8.15 -19.11 -9.02
CA GLY A 99 9.54 -18.63 -8.98
C GLY A 99 9.75 -17.11 -8.86
N ILE A 100 8.73 -16.36 -8.45
CA ILE A 100 8.91 -15.03 -7.88
C ILE A 100 9.32 -15.21 -6.42
N ASN A 101 10.61 -15.02 -6.13
CA ASN A 101 11.14 -15.11 -4.78
C ASN A 101 11.17 -13.73 -4.10
N TYR A 102 10.86 -13.69 -2.81
CA TYR A 102 11.00 -12.53 -1.95
C TYR A 102 11.51 -12.96 -0.58
N THR A 103 12.06 -12.02 0.19
CA THR A 103 12.53 -12.29 1.55
C THR A 103 11.39 -12.20 2.55
N GLU A 104 11.33 -13.10 3.52
CA GLU A 104 10.48 -12.95 4.70
C GLU A 104 11.16 -12.01 5.70
N ALA A 105 11.09 -10.71 5.42
CA ALA A 105 11.75 -9.68 6.21
C ALA A 105 10.88 -8.42 6.30
N TYR A 106 10.79 -7.86 7.50
CA TYR A 106 10.12 -6.58 7.73
C TYR A 106 10.81 -5.46 6.95
N ARG A 107 10.01 -4.67 6.23
CA ARG A 107 10.49 -3.56 5.40
C ARG A 107 9.79 -2.26 5.80
N PRO A 108 10.42 -1.39 6.59
CA PRO A 108 9.88 -0.07 6.90
C PRO A 108 10.01 0.86 5.68
N VAL A 109 8.98 1.64 5.42
CA VAL A 109 8.98 2.71 4.41
C VAL A 109 8.36 3.97 5.01
N TYR A 110 9.08 5.10 4.90
CA TYR A 110 8.60 6.40 5.35
C TYR A 110 7.99 7.18 4.18
N VAL A 111 6.70 7.50 4.27
CA VAL A 111 5.96 8.24 3.23
C VAL A 111 4.99 9.24 3.89
N ALA A 112 4.95 10.47 3.40
CA ALA A 112 4.03 11.52 3.87
C ALA A 112 4.03 11.79 5.39
N GLY A 113 5.12 11.44 6.10
CA GLY A 113 5.24 11.55 7.56
C GLY A 113 4.79 10.31 8.36
N TYR A 114 4.40 9.24 7.68
CA TYR A 114 4.04 7.95 8.28
C TYR A 114 5.14 6.92 8.03
N GLU A 115 5.32 6.01 8.99
CA GLU A 115 6.08 4.78 8.82
C GLU A 115 5.12 3.64 8.51
N ILE A 116 5.36 2.94 7.41
CA ILE A 116 4.61 1.73 7.03
C ILE A 116 5.57 0.56 7.11
N VAL A 117 5.29 -0.40 7.99
CA VAL A 117 6.10 -1.61 8.16
C VAL A 117 5.43 -2.75 7.39
N PHE A 118 5.98 -3.13 6.25
CA PHE A 118 5.51 -4.29 5.50
C PHE A 118 6.09 -5.56 6.13
N PRO A 119 5.28 -6.59 6.47
CA PRO A 119 5.76 -7.84 7.07
C PRO A 119 6.44 -8.79 6.07
N SER A 120 6.76 -8.30 4.87
CA SER A 120 7.36 -9.08 3.80
C SER A 120 8.26 -8.20 2.93
N GLY A 121 9.30 -8.82 2.37
CA GLY A 121 10.12 -8.25 1.30
C GLY A 121 9.35 -8.13 -0.02
N GLN A 122 8.17 -8.75 -0.12
CA GLN A 122 7.34 -8.62 -1.31
C GLN A 122 6.87 -7.17 -1.50
N PRO A 123 7.04 -6.57 -2.70
CA PRO A 123 6.58 -5.22 -2.95
C PRO A 123 5.05 -5.11 -2.89
N LEU A 124 4.57 -4.11 -2.17
CA LEU A 124 3.20 -3.61 -2.33
C LEU A 124 3.18 -2.62 -3.49
N TYR A 125 2.38 -2.91 -4.52
CA TYR A 125 2.16 -2.03 -5.64
C TYR A 125 0.83 -1.30 -5.54
N MET A 126 0.85 -0.01 -5.91
CA MET A 126 -0.32 0.77 -6.25
C MET A 126 -0.52 0.68 -7.77
N TYR A 127 -1.46 -0.14 -8.20
CA TYR A 127 -1.78 -0.32 -9.61
C TYR A 127 -2.82 0.70 -10.07
N LYS A 128 -2.53 1.43 -11.15
CA LYS A 128 -3.49 2.34 -11.79
C LYS A 128 -3.26 2.39 -13.29
N GLU A 129 -4.29 2.09 -14.06
CA GLU A 129 -4.31 2.26 -15.53
C GLU A 129 -3.09 1.65 -16.23
N GLY A 130 -2.77 0.39 -15.95
CA GLY A 130 -1.65 -0.34 -16.56
C GLY A 130 -0.27 -0.03 -15.97
N LYS A 131 -0.17 0.83 -14.95
CA LYS A 131 1.09 1.22 -14.30
C LYS A 131 1.16 0.74 -12.87
N PHE A 132 2.36 0.37 -12.46
CA PHE A 132 2.69 -0.03 -11.10
C PHE A 132 3.60 1.00 -10.46
N TYR A 133 3.20 1.47 -9.28
CA TYR A 133 3.99 2.36 -8.44
C TYR A 133 4.25 1.68 -7.10
N LEU A 134 5.44 1.81 -6.54
CA LEU A 134 5.62 1.59 -5.11
C LEU A 134 4.89 2.69 -4.33
N VAL A 135 4.50 2.43 -3.08
CA VAL A 135 3.71 3.39 -2.27
C VAL A 135 4.34 4.79 -2.25
N LYS A 136 5.66 4.88 -2.05
CA LYS A 136 6.37 6.17 -2.06
C LYS A 136 6.30 6.85 -3.43
N GLU A 137 6.51 6.10 -4.52
CA GLU A 137 6.45 6.62 -5.89
C GLU A 137 5.04 7.11 -6.25
N ALA A 138 4.01 6.39 -5.81
CA ALA A 138 2.62 6.76 -6.02
C ALA A 138 2.29 8.08 -5.30
N TYR A 139 2.78 8.26 -4.07
CA TYR A 139 2.60 9.49 -3.31
C TYR A 139 3.37 10.65 -3.94
N ASP A 140 4.65 10.46 -4.25
CA ASP A 140 5.50 11.48 -4.86
C ASP A 140 4.93 11.94 -6.23
N ALA A 141 4.30 11.04 -6.97
CA ALA A 141 3.63 11.33 -8.24
C ALA A 141 2.23 11.95 -8.11
N GLY A 142 1.70 12.09 -6.88
CA GLY A 142 0.33 12.58 -6.64
C GLY A 142 -0.76 11.60 -7.10
N VAL A 143 -0.41 10.34 -7.33
CA VAL A 143 -1.34 9.28 -7.73
C VAL A 143 -2.18 8.81 -6.54
N ILE A 144 -1.61 8.84 -5.34
CA ILE A 144 -2.29 8.66 -4.06
C ILE A 144 -2.08 9.87 -3.16
N THR A 145 -3.01 10.08 -2.23
CA THR A 145 -3.03 11.22 -1.31
C THR A 145 -2.34 10.89 0.01
N LYS A 146 -2.10 11.92 0.84
CA LYS A 146 -1.65 11.70 2.22
C LYS A 146 -2.66 10.89 3.05
N ASN A 147 -3.96 11.02 2.78
CA ASN A 147 -5.00 10.27 3.47
C ASN A 147 -4.91 8.77 3.12
N ASP A 148 -4.69 8.44 1.85
CA ASP A 148 -4.47 7.04 1.43
C ASP A 148 -3.24 6.42 2.13
N VAL A 149 -2.16 7.20 2.28
CA VAL A 149 -0.96 6.76 3.01
C VAL A 149 -1.25 6.53 4.49
N CYS A 150 -2.08 7.37 5.12
CA CYS A 150 -2.52 7.19 6.51
C CYS A 150 -3.32 5.89 6.66
N GLU A 151 -4.31 5.67 5.81
CA GLU A 151 -5.14 4.45 5.83
C GLU A 151 -4.29 3.19 5.61
N LEU A 152 -3.33 3.21 4.69
CA LEU A 152 -2.37 2.11 4.51
C LEU A 152 -1.53 1.88 5.77
N ALA A 153 -1.03 2.93 6.42
CA ALA A 153 -0.26 2.80 7.65
C ALA A 153 -1.08 2.15 8.78
N GLU A 154 -2.35 2.54 8.93
CA GLU A 154 -3.28 1.93 9.90
C GLU A 154 -3.51 0.43 9.62
N ILE A 155 -3.71 0.06 8.35
CA ILE A 155 -3.87 -1.34 7.94
C ILE A 155 -2.63 -2.17 8.33
N PHE A 156 -1.42 -1.70 8.01
CA PHE A 156 -0.20 -2.45 8.30
C PHE A 156 0.18 -2.45 9.78
N ALA A 157 -0.13 -1.39 10.53
CA ALA A 157 0.01 -1.40 11.99
C ALA A 157 -0.80 -2.53 12.61
N LEU A 158 -2.08 -2.67 12.22
CA LEU A 158 -2.94 -3.75 12.70
C LEU A 158 -2.45 -5.14 12.31
N LEU A 159 -1.84 -5.30 11.12
CA LEU A 159 -1.29 -6.60 10.72
C LEU A 159 -0.05 -6.96 11.53
N THR A 160 0.83 -6.00 11.80
CA THR A 160 2.08 -6.24 12.56
C THR A 160 1.87 -6.41 14.07
N GLU A 161 0.78 -5.89 14.64
CA GLU A 161 0.42 -6.14 16.05
C GLU A 161 -0.08 -7.57 16.32
N ASN A 162 -0.49 -8.31 15.27
CA ASN A 162 -1.07 -9.64 15.37
C ASN A 162 -0.11 -10.78 14.93
N ASP A 163 1.12 -10.46 14.53
CA ASP A 163 2.23 -11.40 14.25
C ASP A 163 3.02 -11.72 15.52
#